data_AF-A0A9P5N562-F1
#
_entry.id   AF-A0A9P5N562-F1
#
_cell.length_a   1.000
_cell.length_b   1.000
_cell.length_c   1.000
_cell.angle_alpha   90.00
_cell.angle_beta   90.00
_cell.angle_gamma   90.00
#
_symmetry.space_group_name_H-M   'P 1'
#
loop_
_entity.id
_entity.type
_entity.pdbx_description
1 polymer ?
#
loop_
_entity_poly.entity_id
_entity_poly.type
_entity_poly.pdbx_seq_one_letter_code
_entity_poly.pdbx_strand_id
1 'polypeptide(L)'
;PGATVIPLIVSSDKTQLTLFHGKTAYPIYMTIGNIPKDIWQKTYGKRHMAKDRWRKTYAQLLIGYIPTTKLEGVTNKATRRCVLANLFHTCMHTVLGPISSYGETGVAMMSSD
;
A
#
# COMPACT_ATOMS: atom_id res chain seq x y z
N PRO A 1 7.67 -6.28 -31.02
CA PRO A 1 7.57 -6.77 -29.62
C PRO A 1 6.85 -5.75 -28.74
N GLY A 2 5.69 -6.12 -28.18
CA GLY A 2 4.92 -5.26 -27.28
C GLY A 2 5.07 -5.72 -25.83
N ALA A 3 5.06 -4.76 -24.90
CA ALA A 3 5.02 -5.03 -23.47
C ALA A 3 3.87 -4.22 -22.84
N THR A 4 3.20 -4.80 -21.85
CA THR A 4 2.13 -4.13 -21.11
C THR A 4 2.72 -3.41 -19.91
N VAL A 5 2.60 -2.09 -19.87
CA VAL A 5 2.98 -1.29 -18.70
C VAL A 5 1.86 -1.35 -17.68
N ILE A 6 2.16 -1.84 -16.48
CA ILE A 6 1.21 -1.85 -15.36
C ILE A 6 1.64 -0.84 -14.31
N PRO A 7 0.85 0.23 -14.08
CA PRO A 7 1.12 1.14 -12.99
C PRO A 7 0.81 0.48 -11.65
N LEU A 8 1.79 0.46 -10.75
CA LEU A 8 1.61 0.11 -9.34
C LEU A 8 1.43 1.40 -8.54
N ILE A 9 0.32 1.52 -7.83
CA ILE A 9 0.00 2.68 -6.99
C ILE A 9 0.10 2.23 -5.53
N VAL A 10 0.91 2.93 -4.75
CA VAL A 10 1.08 2.67 -3.32
C VAL A 10 0.50 3.83 -2.53
N SER A 11 -0.26 3.54 -1.48
CA SER A 11 -0.83 4.53 -0.57
C SER A 11 -0.54 4.16 0.87
N SER A 12 -0.31 5.18 1.70
CA SER A 12 -0.06 4.99 3.12
C SER A 12 -0.60 6.19 3.90
N ASP A 13 -1.38 5.91 4.94
CA ASP A 13 -1.94 6.93 5.83
C ASP A 13 -1.81 6.49 7.29
N LYS A 14 -1.59 7.44 8.20
CA LYS A 14 -1.39 7.13 9.61
C LYS A 14 -2.72 6.70 10.22
N THR A 15 -2.78 5.48 10.74
CA THR A 15 -4.00 4.97 11.39
C THR A 15 -3.69 4.32 12.73
N GLN A 16 -4.69 4.30 13.61
CA GLN A 16 -4.65 3.48 14.82
C GLN A 16 -5.08 2.06 14.47
N LEU A 17 -4.22 1.08 14.74
CA LEU A 17 -4.52 -0.31 14.47
C LEU A 17 -5.17 -0.95 15.70
N THR A 18 -6.44 -1.30 15.56
CA THR A 18 -7.21 -2.03 16.58
C THR A 18 -6.56 -3.38 16.91
N LEU A 19 -6.04 -4.07 15.89
CA LEU A 19 -5.36 -5.37 16.01
C LEU A 19 -4.03 -5.32 16.77
N PHE A 20 -3.41 -4.14 16.89
CA PHE A 20 -2.11 -3.97 17.56
C PHE A 20 -2.25 -3.22 18.88
N HIS A 21 -3.27 -3.55 19.68
CA HIS A 21 -3.52 -2.93 20.99
C HIS A 21 -3.60 -1.39 20.93
N GLY A 22 -4.18 -0.84 19.85
CA GLY A 22 -4.30 0.62 19.67
C GLY A 22 -2.99 1.32 19.29
N LYS A 23 -1.94 0.57 18.92
CA LYS A 23 -0.71 1.17 18.36
C LYS A 23 -1.00 1.87 17.03
N THR A 24 -0.34 2.99 16.83
CA THR A 24 -0.35 3.69 15.54
C THR A 24 0.65 3.07 14.59
N ALA A 25 0.30 3.02 13.31
CA ALA A 25 1.20 2.66 12.22
C ALA A 25 0.72 3.32 10.93
N TYR A 26 1.57 3.31 9.91
CA TYR A 26 1.12 3.61 8.56
C TYR A 26 0.96 2.30 7.78
N PRO A 27 -0.26 1.75 7.62
CA PRO A 27 -0.49 0.67 6.66
C PRO A 27 -0.03 1.10 5.26
N ILE A 28 0.53 0.15 4.52
CA ILE A 28 0.93 0.32 3.13
C ILE A 28 -0.04 -0.49 2.29
N TYR A 29 -0.85 0.20 1.49
CA TYR A 29 -1.75 -0.41 0.52
C TYR A 29 -1.13 -0.30 -0.88
N MET A 30 -1.33 -1.31 -1.72
CA MET A 30 -0.88 -1.35 -3.10
C MET A 30 -2.02 -1.75 -4.04
N THR A 31 -2.13 -1.09 -5.18
CA THR A 31 -3.09 -1.41 -6.24
C THR A 31 -2.46 -1.31 -7.62
N ILE A 32 -3.14 -1.92 -8.60
CA ILE A 32 -2.81 -1.81 -10.01
C ILE A 32 -3.72 -0.75 -10.64
N GLY A 33 -3.15 0.24 -11.32
CA GLY A 33 -3.92 1.31 -11.98
C GLY A 33 -4.57 0.90 -13.30
N ASN A 34 -4.24 -0.29 -13.84
CA ASN A 34 -4.88 -0.85 -15.04
C ASN A 34 -6.14 -1.67 -14.74
N ILE A 35 -6.78 -1.44 -13.59
CA ILE A 35 -8.02 -2.11 -13.23
C ILE A 35 -9.20 -1.25 -13.71
N PRO A 36 -10.18 -1.82 -14.45
CA PRO A 36 -11.39 -1.13 -14.88
C PRO A 36 -12.11 -0.40 -13.73
N LYS A 37 -12.63 0.79 -14.06
CA LYS A 37 -13.25 1.70 -13.08
C LYS A 37 -14.46 1.08 -12.37
N ASP A 38 -15.22 0.23 -13.05
CA ASP A 38 -16.36 -0.49 -12.50
C ASP A 38 -15.95 -1.52 -11.42
N ILE A 39 -14.75 -2.10 -11.53
CA ILE A 39 -14.15 -2.95 -10.49
C ILE A 39 -13.67 -2.08 -9.32
N TRP A 40 -13.11 -0.90 -9.59
CA TRP A 40 -12.77 0.08 -8.55
C TRP A 40 -13.99 0.59 -7.79
N GLN A 41 -15.11 0.85 -8.47
CA GLN A 41 -16.27 1.60 -7.96
C GLN A 41 -17.34 0.78 -7.22
N LYS A 42 -17.23 -0.55 -7.12
CA LYS A 42 -18.13 -1.35 -6.27
C LYS A 42 -18.04 -1.01 -4.76
N THR A 43 -17.21 -0.05 -4.38
CA THR A 43 -16.85 0.33 -3.01
C THR A 43 -17.67 1.48 -2.41
N TYR A 44 -18.45 2.26 -3.18
CA TYR A 44 -19.12 3.46 -2.64
C TYR A 44 -20.65 3.52 -2.76
N GLY A 45 -21.32 2.49 -3.29
CA GLY A 45 -22.78 2.49 -3.25
C GLY A 45 -23.43 1.33 -3.96
N LYS A 46 -23.69 0.23 -3.24
CA LYS A 46 -24.84 -0.65 -3.49
C LYS A 46 -25.32 -1.22 -2.15
N ARG A 47 -26.29 -0.52 -1.57
CA ARG A 47 -27.00 -0.86 -0.33
C ARG A 47 -28.00 -2.05 -0.50
N HIS A 48 -27.91 -2.77 -1.63
CA HIS A 48 -28.87 -3.80 -2.04
C HIS A 48 -28.21 -5.04 -2.67
N MET A 49 -27.15 -5.58 -2.06
CA MET A 49 -26.57 -6.87 -2.46
C MET A 49 -26.32 -7.72 -1.20
N ALA A 50 -26.64 -9.01 -1.30
CA ALA A 50 -26.67 -9.97 -0.20
C ALA A 50 -25.39 -9.97 0.66
N LYS A 51 -25.60 -10.02 1.98
CA LYS A 51 -24.61 -9.93 3.07
C LYS A 51 -23.45 -10.95 2.95
N ASP A 52 -23.71 -12.07 2.27
CA ASP A 52 -22.75 -13.17 2.14
C ASP A 52 -21.90 -13.12 0.85
N ARG A 53 -22.13 -12.13 -0.04
CA ARG A 53 -21.26 -11.83 -1.20
C ARG A 53 -20.43 -10.56 -1.01
N TRP A 54 -20.47 -9.99 0.20
CA TRP A 54 -19.90 -8.70 0.59
C TRP A 54 -18.42 -8.75 0.98
N ARG A 55 -17.62 -9.68 0.42
CA ARG A 55 -16.16 -9.56 0.43
C ARG A 55 -15.78 -8.39 -0.48
N LYS A 56 -15.92 -7.21 0.13
CA LYS A 56 -15.56 -5.86 -0.26
C LYS A 56 -14.06 -5.85 -0.60
N THR A 57 -13.74 -6.42 -1.75
CA THR A 57 -12.38 -6.47 -2.26
C THR A 57 -12.13 -5.09 -2.84
N TYR A 58 -11.64 -4.18 -1.99
CA TYR A 58 -10.94 -3.02 -2.48
C TYR A 58 -9.89 -3.56 -3.46
N ALA A 59 -9.74 -2.94 -4.63
CA ALA A 59 -8.68 -3.30 -5.57
C ALA A 59 -7.27 -3.00 -5.01
N GLN A 60 -7.13 -2.87 -3.69
CA GLN A 60 -5.95 -2.51 -2.93
C GLN A 60 -5.63 -3.64 -1.95
N LEU A 61 -4.38 -4.07 -1.94
CA LEU A 61 -3.84 -5.08 -1.04
C LEU A 61 -3.04 -4.39 0.06
N LEU A 62 -3.25 -4.78 1.31
CA LEU A 62 -2.37 -4.38 2.42
C LEU A 62 -1.09 -5.22 2.35
N ILE A 63 0.04 -4.58 2.09
CA ILE A 63 1.33 -5.26 1.89
C ILE A 63 2.30 -5.09 3.07
N GLY A 64 2.01 -4.19 4.01
CA GLY A 64 2.84 -4.01 5.18
C GLY A 64 2.39 -2.87 6.10
N TYR A 65 3.17 -2.66 7.16
CA TYR A 65 2.97 -1.58 8.13
C TYR A 65 4.30 -0.88 8.38
N ILE A 66 4.32 0.45 8.26
CA ILE A 66 5.45 1.28 8.66
C ILE A 66 5.29 1.64 10.14
N PRO A 67 6.31 1.39 10.97
CA PRO A 67 6.24 1.70 12.39
C PRO A 67 6.18 3.21 12.62
N THR A 68 5.34 3.65 13.57
CA THR A 68 5.44 5.01 14.11
C THR A 68 6.36 5.00 15.31
N THR A 69 7.43 5.80 15.29
CA THR A 69 8.34 5.96 16.42
C THR A 69 8.30 7.40 16.93
N LYS A 70 8.39 7.59 18.25
CA LYS A 70 8.42 8.94 18.86
C LYS A 70 9.82 9.55 18.86
N LEU A 71 10.86 8.72 18.62
CA LEU A 71 12.28 9.09 18.62
C LEU A 71 12.64 9.98 19.82
N GLU A 72 12.28 9.54 21.02
CA GLU A 72 12.37 10.35 22.26
C GLU A 72 13.81 10.76 22.60
N GLY A 73 14.81 10.00 22.13
CA GLY A 73 16.23 10.36 22.26
C GLY A 73 16.72 11.47 21.32
N VAL A 74 15.93 11.90 20.32
CA VAL A 74 16.30 12.97 19.39
C VAL A 74 15.66 14.28 19.84
N THR A 75 16.43 15.08 20.58
CA THR A 75 15.99 16.35 21.16
C THR A 75 15.79 17.43 20.11
N ASN A 76 16.59 17.43 19.03
CA ASN A 76 16.47 18.38 17.94
C ASN A 76 15.27 18.06 17.03
N LYS A 77 14.31 19.00 16.94
CA LYS A 77 13.08 18.84 16.13
C LYS A 77 13.35 18.65 14.63
N ALA A 78 14.33 19.36 14.07
CA ALA A 78 14.68 19.27 12.65
C ALA A 78 15.31 17.92 12.33
N THR A 79 16.29 17.50 13.14
CA THR A 79 16.90 16.18 13.03
C THR A 79 15.87 15.06 13.18
N ARG A 80 14.94 15.18 14.15
CA ARG A 80 13.88 14.19 14.34
C ARG A 80 12.98 14.04 13.12
N ARG A 81 12.61 15.15 12.46
CA ARG A 81 11.83 15.10 11.21
C ARG A 81 12.60 14.41 10.08
N CYS A 82 13.88 14.71 9.94
CA CYS A 82 14.75 14.08 8.95
C CYS A 82 14.88 12.56 9.21
N VAL A 83 15.12 12.15 10.45
CA VAL A 83 15.21 10.72 10.82
C VAL A 83 13.88 9.99 10.57
N LEU A 84 12.73 10.61 10.86
CA LEU A 84 11.42 10.02 10.54
C LEU A 84 11.21 9.87 9.03
N ALA A 85 11.60 10.86 8.24
CA ALA A 85 11.53 10.77 6.78
C ALA A 85 12.44 9.65 6.25
N ASN A 86 13.68 9.58 6.75
CA ASN A 86 14.62 8.51 6.38
C ASN A 86 14.08 7.13 6.76
N LEU A 87 13.49 6.99 7.95
CA LEU A 87 12.85 5.74 8.37
C LEU A 87 11.73 5.33 7.40
N PHE A 88 10.86 6.28 7.03
CA PHE A 88 9.81 6.02 6.04
C PHE A 88 10.38 5.55 4.71
N HIS A 89 11.39 6.25 4.17
CA HIS A 89 12.02 5.89 2.90
C HIS A 89 12.73 4.54 2.96
N THR A 90 13.44 4.22 4.05
CA THR A 90 14.08 2.92 4.25
C THR A 90 13.04 1.79 4.31
N CYS A 91 11.92 1.98 5.00
CA CYS A 91 10.83 1.01 5.02
C CYS A 91 10.25 0.81 3.63
N MET A 92 9.95 1.90 2.90
CA MET A 92 9.42 1.81 1.54
C MET A 92 10.39 1.12 0.56
N HIS A 93 11.68 1.44 0.65
CA HIS A 93 12.72 0.77 -0.13
C HIS A 93 12.75 -0.75 0.14
N THR A 94 12.62 -1.15 1.41
CA THR A 94 12.59 -2.57 1.78
C THR A 94 11.35 -3.27 1.24
N VAL A 95 10.18 -2.65 1.36
CA VAL A 95 8.89 -3.20 0.92
C VAL A 95 8.81 -3.31 -0.60
N LEU A 96 9.33 -2.33 -1.34
CA LEU A 96 9.30 -2.29 -2.80
C LEU A 96 10.53 -2.94 -3.44
N GLY A 97 11.55 -3.30 -2.67
CA GLY A 97 12.78 -3.95 -3.16
C GLY A 97 12.51 -5.15 -4.08
N PRO A 98 11.61 -6.09 -3.71
CA PRO A 98 11.32 -7.25 -4.55
C PRO A 98 10.73 -6.93 -5.93
N ILE A 99 10.07 -5.78 -6.09
CA ILE A 99 9.44 -5.39 -7.36
C ILE A 99 10.29 -4.45 -8.22
N SER A 100 11.36 -3.88 -7.65
CA SER A 100 12.21 -2.92 -8.36
C SER A 100 12.88 -3.54 -9.57
N SER A 101 13.36 -4.80 -9.48
CA SER A 101 13.99 -5.50 -10.59
C SER A 101 13.03 -5.77 -11.74
N TYR A 102 11.77 -6.13 -11.44
CA TYR A 102 10.74 -6.37 -12.46
C TYR A 102 10.30 -5.08 -13.17
N GLY A 103 10.58 -3.90 -12.63
CA GLY A 103 10.36 -2.63 -13.33
C GLY A 103 11.23 -2.46 -14.57
N GLU A 104 12.43 -3.06 -14.56
CA GLU A 104 13.38 -2.98 -15.67
C GLU A 104 13.31 -4.21 -16.57
N THR A 105 13.26 -5.41 -15.98
CA THR A 105 13.28 -6.67 -16.73
C THR A 105 11.89 -7.10 -17.23
N GLY A 106 10.83 -6.54 -16.64
CA GLY A 106 9.48 -7.06 -16.78
C GLY A 106 9.29 -8.40 -16.07
N VAL A 107 8.05 -8.89 -16.09
CA VAL A 107 7.67 -10.23 -15.62
C VAL A 107 6.68 -10.83 -16.61
N ALA A 108 6.80 -12.12 -16.88
CA ALA A 108 5.83 -12.85 -17.68
C ALA A 108 4.50 -12.88 -16.92
N MET A 109 3.47 -12.27 -17.49
CA MET A 109 2.13 -12.28 -16.92
C MET A 109 1.32 -13.42 -17.49
N MET A 110 0.58 -14.11 -16.62
CA MET A 110 -0.43 -15.07 -17.05
C MET A 110 -1.58 -14.31 -17.72
N SER A 111 -1.97 -14.76 -18.92
CA SER A 111 -3.25 -14.35 -19.50
C SER A 111 -4.39 -14.89 -18.63
N SER A 112 -5.51 -14.18 -18.62
CA SER A 112 -6.72 -14.59 -17.87
C SER A 112 -7.68 -15.42 -18.74
N ASP A 113 -7.20 -15.95 -19.86
CA ASP A 113 -7.97 -16.80 -20.79
C ASP A 113 -8.25 -18.19 -20.21
#